data_AF-A0A9N8J3B8-F1
#
_entry.id   AF-A0A9N8J3B8-F1
#
_cell.length_a   1.000
_cell.length_b   1.000
_cell.length_c   1.000
_cell.angle_alpha   90.00
_cell.angle_beta   90.00
_cell.angle_gamma   90.00
#
_symmetry.space_group_name_H-M   'P 1'
#
loop_
_entity.id
_entity.type
_entity.pdbx_description
1 polymer ?
#
loop_
_entity_poly.entity_id
_entity_poly.type
_entity_poly.pdbx_seq_one_letter_code
_entity_poly.pdbx_strand_id
1 'polypeptide(L)'
;MSTQTRSNHIGRKISRLRELKDMKQEALAQALGTSQQTISAIENSETVDEEKLIEIAKVLGLSVEAIKNFSEEAVFTYFNTFYDNSQGTVGNHYCTFNPLDKLVESFEENKSLYERLLESEREKISYLEKLLNSK
;
A
#
# COMPACT_ATOMS: atom_id res chain seq x y z
N MET A 1 30.32 0.01 20.12
CA MET A 1 29.49 -0.37 18.96
C MET A 1 29.81 0.60 17.84
N SER A 2 30.68 0.22 16.90
CA SER A 2 31.07 1.09 15.79
C SER A 2 29.92 1.11 14.78
N THR A 3 29.29 2.27 14.59
CA THR A 3 28.31 2.50 13.52
C THR A 3 29.08 2.59 12.21
N GLN A 4 29.43 1.45 11.62
CA GLN A 4 29.97 1.40 10.27
C GLN A 4 28.93 2.04 9.33
N THR A 5 29.37 3.11 8.67
CA THR A 5 28.65 3.80 7.62
C THR A 5 28.10 2.76 6.65
N ARG A 6 26.77 2.57 6.64
CA ARG A 6 26.09 1.57 5.82
C ARG A 6 26.45 1.83 4.36
N SER A 7 27.35 1.02 3.80
CA SER A 7 27.73 1.10 2.39
C SER A 7 26.46 1.05 1.55
N ASN A 8 26.30 2.00 0.62
CA ASN A 8 25.17 2.09 -0.29
C ASN A 8 25.28 1.00 -1.38
N HIS A 9 25.33 -0.25 -0.94
CA HIS A 9 25.64 -1.41 -1.77
C HIS A 9 24.38 -1.85 -2.51
N ILE A 10 24.27 -1.43 -3.77
CA ILE A 10 23.08 -1.66 -4.61
C ILE A 10 22.84 -3.16 -4.81
N GLY A 11 23.88 -3.97 -5.03
CA GLY A 11 23.76 -5.42 -5.17
C GLY A 11 23.07 -6.11 -3.97
N ARG A 12 23.42 -5.72 -2.74
CA ARG A 12 22.79 -6.26 -1.52
C ARG A 12 21.32 -5.89 -1.43
N LYS A 13 20.96 -4.67 -1.82
CA LYS A 13 19.57 -4.22 -1.89
C LYS A 13 18.77 -5.03 -2.90
N ILE A 14 19.34 -5.32 -4.07
CA ILE A 14 18.73 -6.19 -5.09
C ILE A 14 18.52 -7.60 -4.54
N SER A 15 19.52 -8.20 -3.90
CA SER A 15 19.40 -9.54 -3.28
C SER A 15 18.24 -9.59 -2.28
N ARG A 16 18.15 -8.57 -1.42
CA ARG A 16 17.12 -8.52 -0.39
C ARG A 16 15.72 -8.34 -0.98
N LEU A 17 15.57 -7.44 -1.94
CA LEU A 17 14.29 -7.23 -2.64
C LEU A 17 13.85 -8.47 -3.42
N ARG A 18 14.80 -9.19 -4.02
CA ARG A 18 14.55 -10.48 -4.68
C ARG A 18 14.03 -11.53 -3.68
N GLU A 19 14.67 -11.65 -2.52
CA GLU A 19 14.23 -12.58 -1.46
C GLU A 19 12.85 -12.22 -0.90
N LEU A 20 12.56 -10.92 -0.72
CA LEU A 20 11.23 -10.45 -0.31
C LEU A 20 10.13 -10.77 -1.32
N LYS A 21 10.49 -10.94 -2.60
CA LYS A 21 9.60 -11.39 -3.68
C LYS A 21 9.53 -12.92 -3.79
N ASP A 22 10.15 -13.65 -2.87
CA ASP A 22 10.29 -15.12 -2.89
C ASP A 22 10.87 -15.64 -4.22
N MET A 23 11.81 -14.89 -4.80
CA MET A 23 12.39 -15.17 -6.11
C MET A 23 13.80 -15.77 -5.98
N LYS A 24 14.07 -16.87 -6.69
CA LYS A 24 15.42 -17.48 -6.76
C LYS A 24 16.33 -16.68 -7.72
N GLN A 25 17.65 -16.71 -7.50
CA GLN A 25 18.62 -16.09 -8.44
C GLN A 25 18.47 -16.64 -9.86
N GLU A 26 18.23 -17.93 -10.02
CA GLU A 26 17.98 -18.56 -11.32
C GLU A 26 16.75 -17.98 -12.03
N ALA A 27 15.67 -17.70 -11.27
CA ALA A 27 14.45 -17.13 -11.83
C ALA A 27 14.66 -15.70 -12.30
N LEU A 28 15.39 -14.88 -11.51
CA LEU A 28 15.77 -13.53 -11.92
C LEU A 28 16.70 -13.55 -13.15
N ALA A 29 17.64 -14.50 -13.19
CA ALA A 29 18.54 -14.68 -14.32
C ALA A 29 17.78 -15.03 -15.60
N GLN A 30 16.83 -15.97 -15.52
CA GLN A 30 15.96 -16.35 -16.65
C GLN A 30 15.13 -15.16 -17.15
N ALA A 31 14.56 -14.36 -16.25
CA ALA A 31 13.77 -13.19 -16.61
C ALA A 31 14.60 -12.09 -17.29
N LEU A 32 15.89 -11.98 -16.97
CA LEU A 32 16.83 -11.04 -17.57
C LEU A 32 17.61 -11.63 -18.76
N GLY A 33 17.33 -12.88 -19.16
CA GLY A 33 18.04 -13.54 -20.25
C GLY A 33 19.55 -13.73 -19.98
N THR A 34 19.94 -13.85 -18.71
CA THR A 34 21.32 -13.96 -18.26
C THR A 34 21.58 -15.23 -17.46
N SER A 35 22.81 -15.41 -16.97
CA SER A 35 23.19 -16.57 -16.15
C SER A 35 23.01 -16.30 -14.65
N GLN A 36 22.79 -17.35 -13.86
CA GLN A 36 22.72 -17.24 -12.40
C GLN A 36 24.01 -16.64 -11.82
N GLN A 37 25.17 -17.01 -12.38
CA GLN A 37 26.47 -16.48 -11.98
C GLN A 37 26.56 -14.98 -12.20
N THR A 38 25.97 -14.47 -13.29
CA THR A 38 25.89 -13.03 -13.55
C THR A 38 25.04 -12.31 -12.51
N ILE A 39 23.89 -12.86 -12.13
CA ILE A 39 23.06 -12.31 -11.05
C ILE A 39 23.80 -12.33 -9.71
N SER A 40 24.47 -13.42 -9.38
CA SER A 40 25.29 -13.51 -8.16
C SER A 40 26.41 -12.47 -8.14
N ALA A 41 27.06 -12.22 -9.28
CA ALA A 41 28.06 -11.17 -9.40
C ALA A 41 27.47 -9.77 -9.21
N ILE A 42 26.29 -9.50 -9.79
CA ILE A 42 25.56 -8.23 -9.61
C ILE A 42 25.20 -8.02 -8.14
N GLU A 43 24.67 -9.04 -7.47
CA GLU A 43 24.28 -8.95 -6.05
C GLU A 43 25.47 -8.72 -5.11
N ASN A 44 26.65 -9.19 -5.50
CA ASN A 44 27.91 -8.95 -4.76
C ASN A 44 28.62 -7.64 -5.17
N SER A 45 28.11 -6.90 -6.15
CA SER A 45 28.68 -5.63 -6.60
C SER A 45 28.09 -4.44 -5.83
N GLU A 46 28.96 -3.55 -5.35
CA GLU A 46 28.54 -2.34 -4.64
C GLU A 46 27.76 -1.39 -5.55
N THR A 47 28.14 -1.33 -6.83
CA THR A 47 27.50 -0.51 -7.87
C THR A 47 27.00 -1.39 -9.02
N VAL A 48 25.94 -0.94 -9.69
CA VAL A 48 25.33 -1.64 -10.84
C VAL A 48 25.07 -0.60 -11.92
N ASP A 49 25.37 -0.94 -13.18
CA ASP A 49 25.10 -0.09 -14.33
C ASP A 49 23.62 0.32 -14.36
N GLU A 50 23.34 1.59 -14.66
CA GLU A 50 21.98 2.13 -14.61
C GLU A 50 21.02 1.36 -15.54
N GLU A 51 21.47 0.98 -16.73
CA GLU A 51 20.69 0.20 -17.69
C GLU A 51 20.27 -1.15 -17.12
N LYS A 52 21.20 -1.89 -16.51
CA LYS A 52 20.92 -3.18 -15.84
C LYS A 52 19.99 -2.99 -14.63
N LEU A 53 20.19 -1.90 -13.88
CA LEU A 53 19.36 -1.59 -12.72
C LEU A 53 17.91 -1.30 -13.14
N ILE A 54 17.70 -0.63 -14.28
CA ILE A 54 16.36 -0.41 -14.87
C ILE A 54 15.70 -1.75 -15.24
N GLU A 55 16.44 -2.65 -15.88
CA GLU A 55 15.93 -3.98 -16.25
C GLU A 55 15.55 -4.81 -15.02
N ILE A 56 16.43 -4.85 -14.01
CA ILE A 56 16.18 -5.52 -12.74
C ILE A 56 14.95 -4.93 -12.03
N ALA A 57 14.83 -3.60 -12.00
CA ALA A 57 13.69 -2.91 -11.41
C ALA A 57 12.38 -3.30 -12.11
N LYS A 58 12.40 -3.36 -13.44
CA LYS A 58 11.24 -3.79 -14.25
C LYS A 58 10.83 -5.22 -13.93
N VAL A 59 11.79 -6.15 -13.83
CA VAL A 59 11.49 -7.57 -13.50
C VAL A 59 10.95 -7.72 -12.07
N LEU A 60 11.49 -6.97 -11.11
CA LEU A 60 11.01 -6.99 -9.72
C LEU A 60 9.68 -6.21 -9.54
N GLY A 61 9.25 -5.45 -10.55
CA GLY A 61 8.07 -4.59 -10.49
C GLY A 61 8.25 -3.40 -9.54
N LEU A 62 9.46 -2.83 -9.51
CA LEU A 62 9.84 -1.70 -8.66
C LEU A 62 10.36 -0.54 -9.52
N SER A 63 10.41 0.66 -8.97
CA SER A 63 11.17 1.76 -9.58
C SER A 63 12.65 1.63 -9.24
N VAL A 64 13.51 2.19 -10.10
CA VAL A 64 14.95 2.26 -9.83
C VAL A 64 15.23 3.01 -8.53
N GLU A 65 14.49 4.08 -8.27
CA GLU A 65 14.60 4.83 -7.02
C GLU A 65 14.22 4.00 -5.80
N ALA A 66 13.20 3.13 -5.90
CA ALA A 66 12.85 2.24 -4.80
C ALA A 66 13.99 1.28 -4.46
N ILE A 67 14.74 0.77 -5.45
CA ILE A 67 15.93 -0.05 -5.21
C ILE A 67 17.05 0.77 -4.58
N LYS A 68 17.32 1.97 -5.11
CA LYS A 68 18.38 2.87 -4.59
C LYS A 68 18.11 3.32 -3.15
N ASN A 69 16.85 3.61 -2.83
CA ASN A 69 16.43 4.10 -1.50
C ASN A 69 16.02 2.97 -0.54
N PHE A 70 16.08 1.71 -0.98
CA PHE A 70 15.73 0.58 -0.13
C PHE A 70 16.60 0.54 1.14
N SER A 71 15.93 0.41 2.27
CA SER A 71 16.50 0.27 3.60
C SER A 71 15.65 -0.73 4.37
N GLU A 72 16.26 -1.79 4.89
CA GLU A 72 15.54 -2.82 5.64
C GLU A 72 14.84 -2.21 6.87
N GLU A 73 15.50 -1.28 7.54
CA GLU A 73 14.92 -0.63 8.71
C GLU A 73 13.68 0.21 8.34
N ALA A 74 13.65 0.85 7.18
CA ALA A 74 12.47 1.58 6.72
C ALA A 74 11.27 0.65 6.47
N VAL A 75 11.54 -0.57 5.98
CA VAL A 75 10.50 -1.59 5.77
C VAL A 75 9.99 -2.15 7.11
N PHE A 76 10.88 -2.44 8.06
CA PHE A 76 10.46 -2.88 9.39
C PHE A 76 9.71 -1.79 10.16
N THR A 77 10.12 -0.53 10.05
CA THR A 77 9.37 0.61 10.61
C THR A 77 7.98 0.71 9.97
N TYR A 78 7.86 0.57 8.64
CA TYR A 78 6.56 0.55 7.96
C TYR A 78 5.64 -0.52 8.56
N PHE A 79 6.07 -1.78 8.64
CA PHE A 79 5.23 -2.85 9.20
C PHE A 79 4.86 -2.64 10.66
N ASN A 80 5.75 -2.11 11.48
CA ASN A 80 5.46 -1.83 12.89
C ASN A 80 4.42 -0.69 13.06
N THR A 81 4.44 0.32 12.20
CA THR A 81 3.45 1.43 12.19
C THR A 81 2.04 1.00 11.77
N PHE A 82 1.87 -0.15 11.10
CA PHE A 82 0.52 -0.69 10.81
C PHE A 82 -0.10 -1.43 12.01
N TYR A 83 0.74 -2.00 12.89
CA TYR A 83 0.27 -2.77 14.04
C TYR A 83 0.14 -1.92 15.31
N ASP A 84 1.02 -0.94 15.46
CA ASP A 84 0.95 0.03 16.54
C ASP A 84 0.41 1.33 15.96
N ASN A 85 -0.77 1.78 16.42
CA ASN A 85 -1.47 3.00 15.97
C ASN A 85 -0.70 4.30 16.31
N SER A 86 0.63 4.24 16.45
CA SER A 86 1.48 5.40 16.60
C SER A 86 1.66 6.03 15.22
N GLN A 87 1.00 7.17 15.02
CA GLN A 87 1.01 7.96 13.80
C GLN A 87 2.43 8.14 13.23
N GLY A 88 2.79 7.29 12.28
CA GLY A 88 3.96 7.46 11.44
C GLY A 88 3.61 8.44 10.33
N THR A 89 4.13 9.65 10.44
CA THR A 89 4.07 10.78 9.51
C THR A 89 4.82 10.47 8.20
N VAL A 90 4.43 9.43 7.47
CA VAL A 90 5.05 9.12 6.16
C VAL A 90 4.01 8.63 5.17
N GLY A 91 3.71 9.50 4.21
CA GLY A 91 2.81 9.22 3.10
C GLY A 91 1.49 9.93 3.27
N ASN A 92 1.49 11.23 3.01
CA ASN A 92 0.29 11.99 2.70
C ASN A 92 -0.50 11.28 1.58
N HIS A 93 -1.40 10.37 1.94
CA HIS A 93 -2.66 10.26 1.24
C HIS A 93 -3.39 11.57 1.54
N TYR A 94 -3.05 12.62 0.79
CA TYR A 94 -3.82 13.86 0.79
C TYR A 94 -5.21 13.50 0.26
N CYS A 95 -6.10 13.03 1.12
CA CYS A 95 -7.50 13.24 0.88
C CYS A 95 -7.67 14.76 0.78
N THR A 96 -8.17 15.27 -0.34
CA THR A 96 -8.50 16.70 -0.52
C THR A 96 -9.64 17.15 0.40
N PHE A 97 -10.21 16.22 1.15
CA PHE A 97 -11.23 16.41 2.16
C PHE A 97 -10.83 15.65 3.43
N ASN A 98 -11.26 16.14 4.59
CA ASN A 98 -11.09 15.42 5.86
C ASN A 98 -12.07 14.23 5.90
N PRO A 99 -11.59 12.97 6.03
CA PRO A 99 -12.45 11.79 6.01
C PRO A 99 -13.45 11.75 7.17
N LEU A 100 -13.14 12.38 8.31
CA LEU A 100 -14.08 12.48 9.44
C LEU A 100 -15.28 13.36 9.07
N ASP A 101 -15.07 14.43 8.32
CA ASP A 101 -16.15 15.32 7.90
C ASP A 101 -17.10 14.58 6.93
N LYS A 102 -16.55 13.79 6.00
CA LYS A 102 -17.36 12.94 5.11
C LYS A 102 -18.11 11.83 5.84
N LEU A 103 -17.53 11.30 6.90
CA LEU A 103 -18.22 10.30 7.72
C LEU A 103 -19.40 10.92 8.46
N VAL A 104 -19.22 12.10 9.05
CA VAL A 104 -20.30 12.83 9.74
C VAL A 104 -21.43 13.19 8.77
N GLU A 105 -21.10 13.70 7.58
CA GLU A 105 -22.09 13.99 6.52
C GLU A 105 -22.92 12.74 6.16
N SER A 106 -22.28 11.58 6.00
CA SER A 106 -22.99 10.32 5.72
C SER A 106 -23.93 9.89 6.86
N PHE A 107 -23.56 10.15 8.12
CA PHE A 107 -24.43 9.88 9.27
C PHE A 107 -25.64 10.80 9.30
N GLU A 108 -25.47 12.08 8.96
CA GLU A 108 -26.56 13.05 8.87
C GLU A 108 -27.54 12.71 7.74
N GLU A 109 -27.02 12.35 6.56
CA GLU A 109 -27.84 11.89 5.42
C GLU A 109 -28.65 10.64 5.78
N ASN A 110 -28.00 9.65 6.41
CA ASN A 110 -28.70 8.45 6.88
C ASN A 110 -29.81 8.78 7.88
N LYS A 111 -29.56 9.69 8.83
CA LYS A 111 -30.58 10.12 9.80
C LYS A 111 -31.78 10.74 9.09
N SER A 112 -31.55 11.63 8.12
CA SER A 112 -32.62 12.26 7.33
C SER A 112 -33.44 11.23 6.53
N LEU A 113 -32.77 10.23 5.95
CA LEU A 113 -33.45 9.13 5.25
C LEU A 113 -34.34 8.31 6.19
N TYR A 114 -33.88 8.03 7.41
CA TYR A 114 -34.69 7.32 8.41
C TYR A 114 -35.91 8.13 8.87
N GLU A 115 -35.77 9.44 9.05
CA GLU A 115 -36.90 10.32 9.39
C GLU A 115 -37.97 10.32 8.28
N ARG A 116 -37.55 10.41 7.01
CA ARG A 116 -38.45 10.33 5.86
C ARG A 116 -39.12 8.97 5.72
N LEU A 117 -38.40 7.90 5.99
CA LEU A 117 -38.98 6.55 5.99
C LEU A 117 -40.07 6.43 7.07
N LEU A 118 -39.79 6.93 8.28
CA LEU A 118 -40.75 6.92 9.38
C LEU A 118 -42.01 7.73 9.04
N GLU A 119 -41.86 8.87 8.37
CA GLU A 119 -42.97 9.67 7.88
C GLU A 119 -43.80 8.91 6.84
N SER A 120 -43.16 8.29 5.84
CA SER A 120 -43.84 7.47 4.83
C SER A 120 -44.63 6.31 5.45
N GLU A 121 -44.07 5.64 6.46
CA GLU A 121 -44.77 4.57 7.18
C GLU A 121 -45.99 5.11 7.96
N ARG A 122 -45.88 6.28 8.59
CA ARG A 122 -47.02 6.93 9.28
C ARG A 122 -48.13 7.32 8.31
N GLU A 123 -47.78 7.87 7.14
CA GLU A 123 -48.75 8.22 6.09
C GLU A 123 -49.50 6.99 5.57
N LYS A 124 -48.77 5.89 5.32
CA LYS A 124 -49.38 4.61 4.91
C LYS A 124 -50.36 4.10 5.97
N ILE A 125 -49.97 4.12 7.24
CA ILE A 125 -50.85 3.70 8.34
C ILE A 125 -52.12 4.55 8.38
N SER A 126 -51.99 5.88 8.31
CA SER A 126 -53.15 6.78 8.30
C SER A 126 -54.08 6.54 7.11
N TYR A 127 -53.52 6.26 5.93
CA TYR A 127 -54.29 5.91 4.74
C TYR A 127 -55.06 4.59 4.93
N LEU A 128 -54.41 3.56 5.50
CA LEU A 128 -55.03 2.27 5.81
C LEU A 128 -56.15 2.41 6.85
N GLU A 129 -55.94 3.22 7.90
CA GLU A 129 -56.97 3.52 8.92
C GLU A 129 -58.20 4.19 8.30
N LYS A 130 -58.01 5.15 7.39
CA LYS A 130 -59.12 5.81 6.67
C LYS A 130 -59.91 4.82 5.83
N LEU A 131 -59.23 3.91 5.12
CA LEU A 131 -59.88 2.86 4.34
C LEU A 131 -60.71 1.93 5.24
N LEU A 132 -60.16 1.53 6.38
CA LEU A 132 -60.85 0.65 7.33
C LEU A 132 -62.10 1.31 7.94
N ASN A 133 -62.02 2.60 8.29
CA ASN A 133 -63.13 3.36 8.86
C ASN A 133 -64.21 3.77 7.84
N SER A 134 -63.93 3.65 6.54
CA SER A 134 -64.87 3.93 5.44
C SER A 134 -65.74 2.74 5.02
N LYS A 135 -65.65 1.62 5.75
CA LYS A 135 -66.33 0.35 5.48
C LYS A 135 -67.34 0.03 6.57
#